data_AF-A0A2X2T0J8-F1
#
_entry.id   AF-A0A2X2T0J8-F1
#
_cell.length_a   1.000
_cell.length_b   1.000
_cell.length_c   1.000
_cell.angle_alpha   90.00
_cell.angle_beta   90.00
_cell.angle_gamma   90.00
#
_symmetry.space_group_name_H-M   'P 1'
#
loop_
_entity.id
_entity.type
_entity.pdbx_description
1 polymer ?
#
loop_
_entity_poly.entity_id
_entity_poly.type
_entity_poly.pdbx_seq_one_letter_code
_entity_poly.pdbx_strand_id
1 'polypeptide(L)'
;MKQLIEFVANHKRNNQSGIFAVCSAHPLVLEAAMRHAREAGTSLLIEATSNQVDQYGGYTGMTPADFCGFVYQLAEQHRFSLFQPDTRRRSSWSKSLAKHGQPKRRCPMQKS
;
A
#
# COMPACT_ATOMS: atom_id res chain seq x y z
N MET A 1 -8.66 5.51 7.56
CA MET A 1 -8.52 4.65 8.77
C MET A 1 -9.81 3.96 9.23
N LYS A 2 -11.00 4.57 9.17
CA LYS A 2 -12.24 3.96 9.70
C LYS A 2 -12.57 2.57 9.11
N GLN A 3 -12.43 2.40 7.79
CA GLN A 3 -12.83 1.18 7.07
C GLN A 3 -12.11 -0.11 7.55
N LEU A 4 -10.78 -0.06 7.72
CA LEU A 4 -10.03 -1.24 8.17
C LEU A 4 -10.28 -1.55 9.66
N ILE A 5 -10.42 -0.51 10.49
CA ILE A 5 -10.71 -0.67 11.92
C ILE A 5 -12.10 -1.29 12.12
N GLU A 6 -13.08 -0.82 11.34
CA GLU A 6 -14.44 -1.33 11.34
C GLU A 6 -14.51 -2.77 10.82
N PHE A 7 -13.73 -3.10 9.78
CA PHE A 7 -13.55 -4.47 9.31
C PHE A 7 -13.03 -5.40 10.41
N VAL A 8 -11.95 -5.00 11.11
CA VAL A 8 -11.38 -5.78 12.22
C VAL A 8 -12.38 -5.92 13.36
N ALA A 9 -13.13 -4.87 13.69
CA ALA A 9 -14.17 -4.94 14.71
C ALA A 9 -15.30 -5.91 14.35
N ASN A 10 -15.71 -5.95 13.08
CA ASN A 10 -16.73 -6.88 12.58
C ASN A 10 -16.22 -8.33 12.56
N HIS A 11 -14.97 -8.56 12.14
CA HIS A 11 -14.35 -9.89 12.22
C HIS A 11 -14.33 -10.44 13.66
N LYS A 12 -13.94 -9.60 14.63
CA LYS A 12 -13.92 -9.96 16.06
C LYS A 12 -15.30 -10.26 16.64
N ARG A 13 -16.39 -9.80 16.00
CA ARG A 13 -17.77 -10.09 16.38
C ARG A 13 -18.31 -11.38 15.77
N ASN A 14 -17.42 -12.32 15.43
CA ASN A 14 -17.73 -13.64 14.86
C ASN A 14 -18.28 -13.61 13.42
N ASN A 15 -18.08 -12.50 12.70
CA ASN A 15 -18.32 -12.48 11.27
C ASN A 15 -17.11 -13.12 10.59
N GLN A 16 -17.29 -14.21 9.82
CA GLN A 16 -16.21 -14.89 9.09
C GLN A 16 -15.73 -14.04 7.90
N SER A 17 -15.19 -12.86 8.18
CA SER A 17 -14.76 -11.87 7.21
C SER A 17 -13.23 -11.87 7.12
N GLY A 18 -12.67 -12.02 5.93
CA GLY A 18 -11.24 -11.88 5.64
C GLY A 18 -10.99 -10.76 4.62
N ILE A 19 -9.80 -10.13 4.68
CA ILE A 19 -9.31 -9.27 3.60
C ILE A 19 -8.22 -10.06 2.88
N PHE A 20 -8.32 -10.11 1.56
CA PHE A 20 -7.29 -10.72 0.73
C PHE A 20 -6.10 -9.74 0.61
N ALA A 21 -4.91 -10.20 1.00
CA ALA A 21 -3.68 -9.43 1.00
C ALA A 21 -2.69 -9.99 -0.03
N VAL A 22 -2.17 -9.13 -0.90
CA VAL A 22 -1.23 -9.48 -1.96
C VAL A 22 0.08 -8.72 -1.78
N CYS A 23 1.16 -9.45 -1.58
CA CYS A 23 2.50 -8.92 -1.35
C CYS A 23 3.39 -9.11 -2.59
N SER A 24 2.99 -8.53 -3.73
CA SER A 24 3.70 -8.67 -5.01
C SER A 24 3.82 -7.33 -5.71
N ALA A 25 4.96 -7.12 -6.38
CA ALA A 25 5.18 -5.99 -7.29
C ALA A 25 4.98 -6.38 -8.76
N HIS A 26 4.66 -7.63 -9.06
CA HIS A 26 4.53 -8.09 -10.44
C HIS A 26 3.19 -7.65 -11.05
N PRO A 27 3.17 -6.95 -12.21
CA PRO A 27 1.95 -6.36 -12.76
C PRO A 27 0.80 -7.35 -12.96
N LEU A 28 1.09 -8.54 -13.50
CA LEU A 28 0.07 -9.56 -13.76
C LEU A 28 -0.56 -10.12 -12.47
N VAL A 29 0.21 -10.19 -11.38
CA VAL A 29 -0.32 -10.63 -10.08
C VAL A 29 -1.27 -9.59 -9.50
N LEU A 30 -0.90 -8.32 -9.60
CA LEU A 30 -1.74 -7.22 -9.14
C LEU A 30 -3.01 -7.07 -10.00
N GLU A 31 -2.90 -7.23 -11.31
CA GLU A 31 -4.05 -7.28 -12.21
C GLU A 31 -5.01 -8.42 -11.82
N ALA A 32 -4.50 -9.64 -11.68
CA ALA A 32 -5.32 -10.79 -11.32
C ALA A 32 -6.02 -10.58 -9.97
N ALA A 33 -5.30 -10.01 -8.99
CA ALA A 33 -5.85 -9.69 -7.69
C ALA A 33 -6.97 -8.63 -7.75
N MET A 34 -6.76 -7.54 -8.51
CA MET A 34 -7.78 -6.50 -8.70
C MET A 34 -9.02 -7.04 -9.40
N ARG A 35 -8.84 -7.85 -10.45
CA ARG A 35 -9.95 -8.50 -11.16
C ARG A 35 -10.75 -9.42 -10.24
N HIS A 36 -10.05 -10.27 -9.48
CA HIS A 36 -10.68 -11.18 -8.54
C HIS A 36 -11.46 -10.43 -7.46
N ALA A 37 -10.87 -9.42 -6.83
CA ALA A 37 -11.52 -8.63 -5.78
C ALA A 37 -12.76 -7.89 -6.32
N ARG A 38 -12.68 -7.37 -7.56
CA ARG A 38 -13.81 -6.73 -8.24
C ARG A 38 -14.96 -7.70 -8.49
N GLU A 39 -14.66 -8.90 -9.01
CA GLU A 39 -15.65 -9.94 -9.29
C GLU A 39 -16.29 -10.50 -8.01
N ALA A 40 -15.51 -10.63 -6.94
CA ALA A 40 -15.98 -11.07 -5.63
C ALA A 40 -16.69 -9.97 -4.83
N GLY A 41 -16.61 -8.70 -5.25
CA GLY A 41 -17.13 -7.55 -4.50
C GLY A 41 -16.43 -7.35 -3.15
N THR A 42 -15.15 -7.73 -3.04
CA THR A 42 -14.38 -7.68 -1.81
C THR A 42 -13.29 -6.61 -1.84
N SER A 43 -12.81 -6.22 -0.66
CA SER A 43 -11.66 -5.32 -0.52
C SER A 43 -10.35 -6.08 -0.76
N LEU A 44 -9.40 -5.41 -1.43
CA LEU A 44 -8.05 -5.90 -1.69
C LEU A 44 -7.02 -5.08 -0.91
N LEU A 45 -6.12 -5.74 -0.20
CA LEU A 45 -4.94 -5.15 0.41
C LEU A 45 -3.71 -5.45 -0.44
N ILE A 46 -2.97 -4.43 -0.86
CA ILE A 46 -1.72 -4.57 -1.61
C ILE A 46 -0.59 -4.08 -0.71
N GLU A 47 0.43 -4.91 -0.54
CA GLU A 47 1.59 -4.62 0.29
C GLU A 47 2.89 -4.78 -0.51
N ALA A 48 3.92 -4.04 -0.10
CA ALA A 48 5.28 -4.22 -0.59
C ALA A 48 6.22 -4.31 0.62
N THR A 49 7.19 -5.22 0.54
CA THR A 49 8.25 -5.33 1.55
C THR A 49 9.31 -4.26 1.34
N SER A 50 10.06 -3.91 2.40
CA SER A 50 11.16 -2.92 2.28
C SER A 50 12.25 -3.36 1.30
N ASN A 51 12.43 -4.66 1.09
CA ASN A 51 13.38 -5.15 0.10
C ASN A 51 12.88 -4.91 -1.33
N GLN A 52 11.56 -4.97 -1.55
CA GLN A 52 10.93 -4.66 -2.83
C GLN A 52 10.97 -3.17 -3.12
N VAL A 53 10.51 -2.36 -2.16
CA VAL A 53 10.24 -0.93 -2.31
C VAL A 53 10.80 -0.20 -1.09
N ASP A 54 11.80 0.63 -1.30
CA ASP A 54 12.37 1.52 -0.28
C ASP A 54 12.70 2.90 -0.88
N GLN A 55 13.23 3.81 -0.06
CA GLN A 55 13.59 5.16 -0.51
C GLN A 55 14.69 5.21 -1.59
N TYR A 56 15.38 4.10 -1.84
CA TYR A 56 16.42 3.94 -2.86
C TYR A 56 15.96 3.11 -4.06
N GLY A 57 14.73 2.58 -4.03
CA GLY A 57 14.15 1.77 -5.10
C GLY A 57 14.00 0.28 -4.77
N GLY A 58 14.60 -0.21 -3.68
CA GLY A 58 14.69 -1.65 -3.41
C GLY A 58 15.23 -2.44 -4.62
N TYR A 59 14.84 -3.71 -4.75
CA TYR A 59 15.18 -4.50 -5.95
C TYR A 59 14.25 -4.23 -7.14
N THR A 60 13.12 -3.54 -6.94
CA THR A 60 12.18 -3.21 -8.02
C THR A 60 12.54 -1.92 -8.77
N GLY A 61 13.45 -1.11 -8.20
CA GLY A 61 13.76 0.23 -8.67
C GLY A 61 12.68 1.27 -8.32
N MET A 62 11.68 0.92 -7.50
CA MET A 62 10.56 1.79 -7.16
C MET A 62 10.68 2.36 -5.74
N THR A 63 10.49 3.66 -5.59
CA THR A 63 10.23 4.27 -4.29
C THR A 63 8.79 4.01 -3.84
N PRO A 64 8.43 4.21 -2.56
CA PRO A 64 7.04 4.09 -2.13
C PRO A 64 6.06 4.95 -2.94
N ALA A 65 6.50 6.13 -3.38
CA ALA A 65 5.68 7.01 -4.23
C ALA A 65 5.48 6.41 -5.62
N ASP A 66 6.53 5.83 -6.21
CA ASP A 66 6.46 5.18 -7.53
C ASP A 66 5.57 3.94 -7.48
N PHE A 67 5.73 3.11 -6.45
CA PHE A 67 4.91 1.91 -6.27
C PHE A 67 3.43 2.27 -6.08
N CYS A 68 3.11 3.28 -5.27
CA CYS A 68 1.74 3.76 -5.16
C CYS A 68 1.21 4.25 -6.51
N GLY A 69 1.97 5.07 -7.24
CA GLY A 69 1.57 5.58 -8.55
C GLY A 69 1.31 4.46 -9.57
N PHE A 70 2.17 3.45 -9.59
CA PHE A 70 2.03 2.26 -10.40
C PHE A 70 0.73 1.49 -10.08
N VAL A 71 0.44 1.25 -8.79
CA VAL A 71 -0.80 0.59 -8.37
C VAL A 71 -2.04 1.42 -8.74
N TYR A 72 -1.97 2.75 -8.66
CA TYR A 72 -3.06 3.63 -9.10
C TYR A 72 -3.36 3.52 -10.59
N GLN A 73 -2.32 3.58 -11.42
CA GLN A 73 -2.45 3.44 -12.86
C GLN A 73 -3.09 2.10 -13.23
N LEU A 74 -2.63 1.02 -12.58
CA LEU A 74 -3.17 -0.31 -12.80
C LEU A 74 -4.65 -0.39 -12.38
N ALA A 75 -5.01 0.20 -11.25
CA ALA A 75 -6.40 0.22 -10.80
C ALA A 75 -7.31 1.02 -11.74
N GLU A 76 -6.86 2.15 -12.28
CA GLU A 76 -7.60 2.91 -13.30
C GLU A 76 -7.83 2.07 -14.57
N GLN A 77 -6.78 1.38 -15.04
CA GLN A 77 -6.87 0.50 -16.21
C GLN A 77 -7.90 -0.62 -16.02
N HIS A 78 -7.99 -1.19 -14.82
CA HIS A 78 -8.92 -2.27 -14.50
C HIS A 78 -10.25 -1.80 -13.89
N ARG A 79 -10.50 -0.49 -13.85
CA ARG A 79 -11.71 0.13 -13.26
C ARG A 79 -11.94 -0.33 -11.81
N PHE A 80 -10.87 -0.47 -11.04
CA PHE A 80 -10.90 -0.84 -9.64
C PHE A 80 -10.83 0.41 -8.77
N SER A 81 -11.78 0.58 -7.84
CA SER A 81 -11.80 1.74 -6.96
C SER A 81 -10.82 1.55 -5.81
N LEU A 82 -9.75 2.34 -5.76
CA LEU A 82 -8.80 2.32 -4.65
C LEU A 82 -9.26 3.25 -3.51
N PHE A 83 -9.33 2.71 -2.29
CA PHE A 83 -9.47 3.50 -1.07
C PHE A 83 -8.09 3.76 -0.47
N GLN A 84 -7.65 5.02 -0.46
CA GLN A 84 -6.45 5.40 0.29
C GLN A 84 -6.83 5.63 1.76
N PRO A 85 -6.10 5.07 2.75
CA PRO A 85 -6.22 5.59 4.11
C PRO A 85 -5.76 7.05 4.07
N ASP A 86 -6.70 7.98 4.29
CA ASP A 86 -6.47 9.42 4.46
C ASP A 86 -5.22 9.67 5.33
N THR A 87 -4.06 9.81 4.69
CA THR A 87 -2.87 10.37 5.31
C THR A 87 -3.09 11.87 5.19
N ARG A 88 -3.87 12.42 6.11
CA ARG A 88 -4.18 13.84 6.18
C ARG A 88 -2.91 14.64 6.51
N ARG A 89 -2.00 14.73 5.55
CA ARG A 89 -0.89 15.68 5.41
C ARG A 89 -0.37 15.69 3.96
N ARG A 90 -1.29 15.87 3.01
CA ARG A 90 -0.99 16.23 1.60
C ARG A 90 -0.33 17.62 1.44
N SER A 91 0.02 18.30 2.54
CA SER A 91 0.61 19.64 2.53
C SER A 91 2.11 19.72 2.90
N SER A 92 2.79 18.60 3.17
CA SER A 92 4.20 18.63 3.63
C SER A 92 5.20 17.88 2.75
N TRP A 93 4.77 16.90 1.95
CA TRP A 93 5.68 16.09 1.13
C TRP A 93 6.06 16.76 -0.20
N SER A 94 5.23 17.69 -0.71
CA SER A 94 5.52 18.45 -1.94
C SER A 94 6.45 19.65 -1.73
N LYS A 95 6.84 19.99 -0.50
CA LYS A 95 7.71 21.15 -0.22
C LYS A 95 9.10 20.82 0.34
N SER A 96 9.45 19.54 0.51
CA SER A 96 10.71 19.18 1.18
C SER A 96 11.69 18.36 0.32
N LEU A 97 11.59 18.45 -1.01
CA LEU A 97 12.61 17.94 -1.95
C LEU A 97 13.52 19.04 -2.52
N ALA A 98 13.31 20.30 -2.11
CA ALA A 98 14.24 21.38 -2.36
C ALA A 98 14.77 21.88 -1.02
N LYS A 99 16.08 21.71 -0.81
CA LYS A 99 16.93 22.30 0.22
C LYS A 99 17.24 21.41 1.44
N HIS A 100 18.54 21.12 1.52
CA HIS A 100 19.35 20.71 2.67
C HIS A 100 19.53 19.20 2.90
N GLY A 101 20.82 18.83 2.96
CA GLY A 101 21.29 17.47 3.19
C GLY A 101 21.38 17.09 4.67
N GLN A 102 21.32 15.77 4.88
CA GLN A 102 21.69 14.98 6.08
C GLN A 102 20.82 15.16 7.35
N PRO A 103 20.79 14.21 8.32
CA PRO A 103 20.90 12.74 8.23
C PRO A 103 19.81 11.95 9.03
N LYS A 104 19.73 10.64 8.72
CA LYS A 104 19.34 9.45 9.53
C LYS A 104 18.36 9.59 10.71
N ARG A 105 17.27 8.80 10.67
CA ARG A 105 16.70 8.18 11.89
C ARG A 105 16.69 6.65 11.76
N ARG A 106 17.38 6.03 12.71
CA ARG A 106 17.51 4.59 12.96
C ARG A 106 16.14 3.99 13.34
N CYS A 107 15.77 2.85 12.74
CA CYS A 107 14.87 1.90 13.38
C CYS A 107 15.63 1.19 14.51
N PRO A 108 15.12 1.16 15.76
CA PRO A 108 15.67 0.28 16.77
C PRO A 108 15.18 -1.15 16.47
N MET A 109 16.09 -2.02 16.01
CA MET A 109 15.88 -3.46 16.15
C MET A 109 15.97 -3.78 17.65
N GLN A 110 14.86 -4.18 18.25
CA GLN A 110 14.90 -5.03 19.43
C GLN A 110 15.36 -6.41 18.96
N LYS A 111 16.54 -6.84 19.43
CA LYS A 111 16.93 -8.24 19.48
C LYS A 111 16.96 -8.65 20.96
N SER A 112 16.63 -9.92 21.16
CA SER A 112 16.47 -10.71 22.38
C SER A 112 17.39 -10.37 23.55
#